data_AF-T0KX34-F1
#
_entry.id   AF-T0KX34-F1
#
_cell.length_a   1.000
_cell.length_b   1.000
_cell.length_c   1.000
_cell.angle_alpha   90.00
_cell.angle_beta   90.00
_cell.angle_gamma   90.00
#
_symmetry.space_group_name_H-M   'P 1'
#
loop_
_entity.id
_entity.type
_entity.pdbx_description
1 polymer ?
#
loop_
_entity_poly.entity_id
_entity_poly.type
_entity_poly.pdbx_seq_one_letter_code
_entity_poly.pdbx_strand_id
1 'polypeptide(L)'
;MYDALKAGPSPDAAHHHIGQSLIELGDDGITAAAETYCIATTVNAVDGKDNWVTFLVRYIDSFEKREGEWKIKDRVLAFDGVSDGNVLKKLGAESLGRRDENDYSRKVLRN
;
A
#
# COMPACT_ATOMS: atom_id res chain seq x y z
N MET A 1 -16.42 -17.49 -2.44
CA MET A 1 -15.05 -17.49 -1.89
C MET A 1 -14.16 -16.91 -2.97
N TYR A 2 -13.55 -15.74 -2.74
CA TYR A 2 -12.70 -15.09 -3.74
C TYR A 2 -11.47 -15.95 -3.99
N ASP A 3 -11.46 -16.62 -5.13
CA ASP A 3 -10.32 -17.40 -5.55
C ASP A 3 -9.35 -16.49 -6.30
N ALA A 4 -8.43 -15.88 -5.55
CA ALA A 4 -7.37 -15.05 -6.09
C ALA A 4 -6.51 -15.76 -7.17
N LEU A 5 -6.62 -17.08 -7.35
CA LEU A 5 -5.97 -17.83 -8.43
C LEU A 5 -6.73 -17.79 -9.77
N LYS A 6 -8.00 -17.32 -9.78
CA LYS A 6 -8.83 -17.19 -10.99
C LYS A 6 -8.94 -15.76 -11.51
N ALA A 7 -8.62 -14.75 -10.68
CA ALA A 7 -8.46 -13.39 -11.17
C ALA A 7 -7.23 -13.35 -12.09
N GLY A 8 -7.31 -12.65 -13.21
CA GLY A 8 -6.15 -12.41 -14.07
C GLY A 8 -5.02 -11.69 -13.30
N PRO A 9 -3.83 -11.53 -13.91
CA PRO A 9 -2.68 -10.92 -13.24
C PRO A 9 -2.92 -9.46 -12.79
N SER A 10 -3.99 -8.83 -13.28
CA SER A 10 -4.41 -7.47 -12.97
C SER A 10 -5.93 -7.40 -12.78
N PRO A 11 -6.44 -6.53 -11.89
CA PRO A 11 -7.87 -6.32 -11.77
C PRO A 11 -8.46 -5.67 -13.03
N ASP A 12 -9.73 -5.95 -13.33
CA ASP A 12 -10.46 -5.31 -14.43
C ASP A 12 -10.59 -3.79 -14.22
N ALA A 13 -10.73 -3.36 -12.97
CA ALA A 13 -10.63 -1.96 -12.58
C ALA A 13 -10.00 -1.79 -11.20
N ALA A 14 -9.33 -0.66 -10.97
CA ALA A 14 -8.82 -0.30 -9.66
C ALA A 14 -9.04 1.18 -9.37
N HIS A 15 -9.43 1.49 -8.12
CA HIS A 15 -9.54 2.84 -7.60
C HIS A 15 -8.67 2.97 -6.36
N HIS A 16 -7.82 3.98 -6.31
CA HIS A 16 -7.00 4.29 -5.15
C HIS A 16 -7.38 5.68 -4.64
N HIS A 17 -8.02 5.71 -3.48
CA HIS A 17 -8.22 6.96 -2.74
C HIS A 17 -7.08 7.12 -1.76
N ILE A 18 -6.34 8.21 -1.86
CA ILE A 18 -5.10 8.43 -1.12
C ILE A 18 -5.21 9.71 -0.30
N GLY A 19 -4.78 9.69 0.96
CA GLY A 19 -4.84 10.85 1.84
C GLY A 19 -4.02 10.68 3.12
N GLN A 20 -4.13 11.68 4.01
CA GLN A 20 -3.46 11.71 5.31
C GLN A 20 -1.94 11.45 5.22
N SER A 21 -1.29 12.06 4.23
CA SER A 21 0.16 11.91 4.03
C SER A 21 0.94 12.65 5.10
N LEU A 22 1.87 11.93 5.74
CA LEU A 22 2.97 12.52 6.50
C LEU A 22 4.24 12.39 5.66
N ILE A 23 4.91 13.52 5.39
CA ILE A 23 6.10 13.58 4.54
C ILE A 23 7.20 14.28 5.32
N GLU A 24 8.39 13.67 5.36
CA GLU A 24 9.61 14.24 5.91
C GLU A 24 10.64 14.43 4.81
N LEU A 25 11.15 15.65 4.67
CA LEU A 25 12.25 15.93 3.77
C LEU A 25 13.57 15.66 4.48
N GLY A 26 14.51 15.03 3.78
CA GLY A 26 15.87 14.88 4.24
C GLY A 26 16.61 16.21 4.25
N ASP A 27 17.57 16.36 5.15
CA ASP A 27 18.40 17.57 5.27
C ASP A 27 19.28 17.81 4.03
N ASP A 28 19.46 16.78 3.19
CA ASP A 28 20.18 16.85 1.92
C ASP A 28 19.37 17.52 0.79
N GLY A 29 18.08 17.78 1.02
CA GLY A 29 17.17 18.37 0.04
C GLY A 29 16.87 17.49 -1.19
N ILE A 30 17.32 16.24 -1.20
CA ILE A 30 17.18 15.29 -2.32
C ILE A 30 16.63 13.93 -1.88
N THR A 31 16.42 13.69 -0.59
CA THR A 31 15.72 12.52 -0.06
C THR A 31 14.45 12.93 0.66
N ALA A 32 13.49 12.02 0.72
CA ALA A 32 12.30 12.18 1.55
C ALA A 32 11.74 10.83 1.97
N ALA A 33 11.00 10.81 3.07
CA ALA A 33 10.24 9.69 3.57
C ALA A 33 8.76 10.06 3.61
N ALA A 34 7.86 9.11 3.37
CA ALA A 34 6.44 9.35 3.58
C ALA A 34 5.70 8.13 4.10
N GLU A 35 4.73 8.36 4.99
CA GLU A 35 3.60 7.46 5.21
C GLU A 35 2.38 8.08 4.55
N THR A 36 1.67 7.31 3.73
CA THR A 36 0.47 7.77 3.04
C THR A 36 -0.62 6.70 3.10
N TYR A 37 -1.79 7.08 3.60
CA TYR A 37 -2.92 6.16 3.70
C TYR A 37 -3.62 6.01 2.36
N CYS A 38 -4.04 4.79 2.07
CA CYS A 38 -4.72 4.42 0.85
C CYS A 38 -5.91 3.48 1.12
N ILE A 39 -7.06 3.81 0.55
CA ILE A 39 -8.17 2.88 0.32
C ILE A 39 -8.07 2.43 -1.14
N ALA A 40 -7.62 1.20 -1.34
CA ALA A 40 -7.48 0.61 -2.67
C ALA A 40 -8.64 -0.36 -2.91
N THR A 41 -9.46 -0.11 -3.92
CA THR A 41 -10.55 -1.01 -4.31
C THR A 41 -10.27 -1.59 -5.68
N THR A 42 -10.24 -2.92 -5.79
CA THR A 42 -10.09 -3.66 -7.04
C THR A 42 -11.39 -4.35 -7.42
N VAL A 43 -11.72 -4.34 -8.71
CA VAL A 43 -12.89 -5.01 -9.28
C VAL A 43 -12.42 -6.09 -10.24
N ASN A 44 -13.01 -7.29 -10.12
CA ASN A 44 -12.80 -8.41 -11.04
C ASN A 44 -14.14 -9.08 -11.35
N ALA A 45 -14.33 -9.54 -12.58
CA ALA A 45 -15.43 -10.43 -12.93
C ALA A 45 -15.16 -11.86 -12.42
N VAL A 46 -16.02 -12.37 -11.55
CA VAL A 46 -16.02 -13.77 -11.07
C VAL A 46 -17.37 -14.38 -11.37
N ASP A 47 -17.39 -15.48 -12.13
CA ASP A 47 -18.62 -16.16 -12.58
C ASP A 47 -19.64 -15.20 -13.22
N GLY A 48 -19.13 -14.23 -14.02
CA GLY A 48 -19.94 -13.25 -14.73
C GLY A 48 -20.51 -12.11 -13.88
N LYS A 49 -20.04 -11.94 -12.64
CA LYS A 49 -20.43 -10.85 -11.74
C LYS A 49 -19.23 -10.08 -11.23
N ASP A 50 -19.41 -8.77 -11.07
CA ASP A 50 -18.40 -7.93 -10.43
C ASP A 50 -18.21 -8.34 -8.97
N ASN A 51 -16.96 -8.59 -8.60
CA ASN A 51 -16.52 -8.83 -7.24
C ASN A 51 -15.51 -7.75 -6.84
N TRP A 52 -15.81 -7.02 -5.77
CA TRP A 52 -15.00 -5.90 -5.31
C TRP A 52 -14.25 -6.29 -4.04
N VAL A 53 -12.96 -5.97 -3.98
CA VAL A 53 -12.12 -6.13 -2.79
C VAL A 53 -11.52 -4.78 -2.44
N THR A 54 -11.73 -4.33 -1.21
CA THR A 54 -11.17 -3.08 -0.68
C THR A 54 -10.08 -3.39 0.33
N PHE A 55 -8.93 -2.78 0.15
CA PHE A 55 -7.77 -2.83 1.02
C PHE A 55 -7.61 -1.49 1.74
N LEU A 56 -7.32 -1.57 3.03
CA LEU A 56 -6.85 -0.44 3.83
C LEU A 56 -5.33 -0.59 3.94
N VAL A 57 -4.60 0.30 3.28
CA VAL A 57 -3.14 0.17 3.08
C VAL A 57 -2.46 1.47 3.49
N ARG A 58 -1.25 1.35 4.03
CA ARG A 58 -0.31 2.46 4.12
C ARG A 58 0.84 2.21 3.16
N TYR A 59 1.09 3.19 2.30
CA TYR A 59 2.30 3.27 1.50
C TYR A 59 3.37 3.93 2.34
N ILE A 60 4.42 3.18 2.65
CA ILE A 60 5.57 3.68 3.39
C ILE A 60 6.71 3.77 2.39
N ASP A 61 6.97 5.00 1.96
CA ASP A 61 7.83 5.31 0.82
C ASP A 61 9.14 5.94 1.27
N SER A 62 10.22 5.54 0.62
CA SER A 62 11.45 6.33 0.52
C SER A 62 11.54 6.95 -0.87
N PHE A 63 11.81 8.24 -0.95
CA PHE A 63 11.96 8.99 -2.20
C PHE A 63 13.39 9.49 -2.38
N GLU A 64 13.78 9.60 -3.65
CA GLU A 64 14.99 10.28 -4.07
C GLU A 64 14.69 11.23 -5.24
N LYS A 65 15.33 12.40 -5.22
CA LYS A 65 15.27 13.37 -6.30
C LYS A 65 16.39 13.07 -7.30
N ARG A 66 16.02 12.52 -8.45
CA ARG A 66 16.93 12.19 -9.57
C ARG A 66 16.67 13.17 -10.70
N GLU A 67 17.72 13.85 -11.17
CA GLU A 67 17.63 14.79 -12.31
C GLU A 67 16.54 15.87 -12.11
N GLY A 68 16.34 16.31 -10.86
CA GLY A 68 15.33 17.31 -10.51
C GLY A 68 13.93 16.76 -10.24
N GLU A 69 13.69 15.47 -10.45
CA GLU A 69 12.38 14.82 -10.26
C GLU A 69 12.38 13.88 -9.06
N TRP A 70 11.34 13.97 -8.23
CA TRP A 70 11.12 13.01 -7.15
C TRP A 70 10.66 11.67 -7.71
N LYS A 71 11.28 10.59 -7.25
CA LYS A 71 10.94 9.22 -7.62
C LYS A 71 10.85 8.36 -6.36
N ILE A 72 9.95 7.39 -6.36
CA ILE A 72 9.91 6.36 -5.33
C ILE A 72 11.17 5.50 -5.49
N LYS A 73 12.00 5.45 -4.46
CA LYS A 73 13.17 4.59 -4.36
C LYS A 73 12.76 3.19 -3.88
N ASP A 74 11.95 3.15 -2.82
CA ASP A 74 11.41 1.93 -2.22
C ASP A 74 10.00 2.21 -1.69
N ARG A 75 9.15 1.18 -1.70
CA ARG A 75 7.80 1.21 -1.15
C ARG A 75 7.54 -0.08 -0.39
N VAL A 76 7.17 0.07 0.88
CA VAL A 76 6.54 -1.00 1.67
C VAL A 76 5.04 -0.77 1.74
N LEU A 77 4.28 -1.85 1.54
CA LEU A 77 2.83 -1.90 1.70
C LEU A 77 2.50 -2.48 3.07
N ALA A 78 1.97 -1.66 3.96
CA ALA A 78 1.42 -2.12 5.23
C ALA A 78 -0.10 -2.27 5.09
N PHE A 79 -0.59 -3.51 5.08
CA PHE A 79 -2.03 -3.81 4.98
C PHE A 79 -2.67 -3.79 6.37
N ASP A 80 -3.38 -2.72 6.68
CA ASP A 80 -4.10 -2.56 7.96
C ASP A 80 -5.44 -3.32 7.95
N GLY A 81 -5.99 -3.65 6.77
CA GLY A 81 -7.21 -4.44 6.65
C GLY A 81 -7.64 -4.72 5.20
N VAL A 82 -8.60 -5.61 5.04
CA VAL A 82 -9.18 -5.97 3.74
C VAL A 82 -10.62 -6.45 3.91
N SER A 83 -11.50 -6.15 2.95
CA SER A 83 -12.92 -6.54 3.00
C SER A 83 -13.15 -8.05 2.86
N ASP A 84 -12.24 -8.79 2.23
CA ASP A 84 -12.24 -10.25 2.19
C ASP A 84 -11.13 -10.83 3.07
N GLY A 85 -11.51 -11.38 4.23
CA GLY A 85 -10.57 -11.97 5.19
C GLY A 85 -9.77 -13.16 4.66
N ASN A 86 -10.17 -13.80 3.55
CA ASN A 86 -9.36 -14.84 2.92
C ASN A 86 -8.15 -14.27 2.17
N VAL A 87 -8.21 -13.01 1.74
CA VAL A 87 -7.09 -12.32 1.11
C VAL A 87 -6.03 -11.99 2.15
N LEU A 88 -6.43 -11.51 3.34
CA LEU A 88 -5.50 -11.19 4.42
C LEU A 88 -4.65 -12.39 4.84
N LYS A 89 -5.27 -13.58 4.91
CA LYS A 89 -4.61 -14.84 5.28
C LYS A 89 -3.52 -15.29 4.28
N LYS A 90 -3.54 -14.75 3.07
CA LYS A 90 -2.54 -15.04 2.02
C LYS A 90 -1.36 -14.08 2.05
N LEU A 91 -1.46 -12.98 2.80
CA LEU A 91 -0.37 -12.02 2.96
C LEU A 91 0.62 -12.52 4.00
N GLY A 92 1.91 -12.30 3.76
CA GLY A 92 2.94 -12.59 4.75
C GLY A 92 2.85 -11.65 5.95
N ALA A 93 3.30 -12.12 7.12
CA ALA A 93 3.18 -11.40 8.39
C ALA A 93 3.97 -10.07 8.40
N GLU A 94 4.96 -9.93 7.52
CA GLU A 94 5.75 -8.73 7.26
C GLU A 94 4.99 -7.65 6.49
N SER A 95 3.96 -8.04 5.73
CA SER A 95 3.11 -7.15 4.94
C SER A 95 1.91 -6.64 5.76
N LEU A 96 1.64 -7.23 6.93
CA LEU A 96 0.55 -6.80 7.80
C LEU A 96 0.90 -5.50 8.52
N GLY A 97 -0.02 -4.54 8.46
CA GLY A 97 0.10 -3.27 9.16
C GLY A 97 0.10 -3.44 10.67
N ARG A 98 0.98 -2.71 11.34
CA ARG A 98 1.13 -2.65 12.79
C ARG A 98 1.19 -1.21 13.24
N ARG A 99 0.91 -0.97 14.53
CA ARG A 99 1.06 0.35 15.19
C ARG A 99 1.85 0.25 16.50
N ASP A 100 2.70 -0.78 16.60
CA ASP A 100 3.62 -1.01 17.71
C ASP A 100 5.03 -0.50 17.36
N GLU A 101 6.03 -0.84 18.17
CA GLU A 101 7.44 -0.49 17.95
C GLU A 101 8.04 -1.08 16.67
N ASN A 102 7.39 -2.10 16.08
CA ASN A 102 7.84 -2.77 14.87
C ASN A 102 7.17 -2.23 13.59
N ASP A 103 6.31 -1.21 13.68
CA ASP A 103 5.71 -0.55 12.52
C ASP A 103 6.81 -0.01 11.58
N TYR A 104 6.78 -0.41 10.31
CA TYR A 104 7.82 -0.07 9.34
C TYR A 104 7.91 1.45 9.11
N SER A 105 6.82 2.19 9.34
CA SER A 105 6.84 3.65 9.22
C SER A 105 7.80 4.30 10.21
N ARG A 106 8.02 3.71 11.39
CA ARG A 106 9.01 4.17 12.39
C ARG A 106 10.45 3.97 11.97
N LYS A 107 10.71 3.14 10.95
CA LYS A 107 12.06 2.93 10.40
C LYS A 107 12.42 3.93 9.31
N VAL A 108 11.40 4.47 8.65
CA VAL A 108 11.56 5.34 7.48
C VAL A 108 11.34 6.80 7.86
N LEU A 109 10.37 7.08 8.72
CA LEU A 109 10.13 8.39 9.31
C LEU A 109 10.94 8.55 10.61
N ARG A 110 11.42 9.76 10.87
CA ARG A 110 12.30 10.12 12.00
C ARG A 110 11.53 10.50 13.28
N ASN A 111 10.22 10.24 13.35
CA ASN A 111 9.33 10.56 14.48
C ASN A 111 9.74 9.92 15.81
#